data_AF-A0A5B8XMP9-F1
#
_entry.id   AF-A0A5B8XMP9-F1
#
_cell.length_a   1.000
_cell.length_b   1.000
_cell.length_c   1.000
_cell.angle_alpha   90.00
_cell.angle_beta   90.00
_cell.angle_gamma   90.00
#
_symmetry.space_group_name_H-M   'P 1'
#
loop_
_entity.id
_entity.type
_entity.pdbx_description
1 polymer ?
#
loop_
_entity_poly.entity_id
_entity_poly.type
_entity_poly.pdbx_seq_one_letter_code
_entity_poly.pdbx_strand_id
1 'polypeptide(L)'
;MAEERNSAELADRIPAFGRVDHLVFKVESVVVVAALIAMSIFVFVDVLYQLMVAIDQYHGQSDPKGWLIAGLLIVFVGAMGYASTSNVHFSQGKRIGISVGATLALIGFSVSLTQLESSTVYRALSIGVGAVLVWHFQKTGSKPGLIVSLAATALFFWFSGGIPQGYSWAQSYSLLLLLWVGFLGASMAARQRRHLRVDLARKLLSPQKLPLFNALSYSAAAIFSGIIFYLSYIYIFDVQSTYIRPIWEFPDWVPAGLQETLQVWPPPEDAGLFERIMRVVLSPIESGEPPDWLKVLAIPVAFALITIRFGMHAFVFLRMALRKESFEEAVEVH
;
A
#
# COMPACT_ATOMS: atom_id res chain seq x y z
N MET A 1 -4.14 17.16 22.34
CA MET A 1 -5.28 17.64 21.52
C MET A 1 -5.15 19.11 21.13
N ALA A 2 -4.93 20.06 22.06
CA ALA A 2 -4.72 21.48 21.69
C ALA A 2 -3.47 21.72 20.80
N GLU A 3 -2.36 21.03 21.07
CA GLU A 3 -1.10 21.20 20.32
C GLU A 3 -1.11 20.58 18.89
N GLU A 4 -1.98 19.59 18.67
CA GLU A 4 -2.21 18.95 17.36
C GLU A 4 -3.01 19.91 16.44
N ARG A 5 -3.86 20.75 17.04
CA ARG A 5 -4.67 21.77 16.35
C ARG A 5 -3.81 22.90 15.77
N ASN A 6 -2.89 23.45 16.57
CA ASN A 6 -2.02 24.57 16.15
C ASN A 6 -1.03 24.21 15.04
N SER A 7 -0.63 22.94 14.98
CA SER A 7 0.32 22.45 13.96
C SER A 7 -0.35 22.26 12.59
N ALA A 8 -1.64 21.92 12.60
CA ALA A 8 -2.48 21.86 11.40
C ALA A 8 -2.84 23.28 10.91
N GLU A 9 -3.13 24.20 11.82
CA GLU A 9 -3.37 25.63 11.49
C GLU A 9 -2.13 26.31 10.88
N LEU A 10 -0.92 25.97 11.32
CA LEU A 10 0.30 26.46 10.69
C LEU A 10 0.49 25.97 9.24
N ALA A 11 0.04 24.75 8.92
CA ALA A 11 0.10 24.22 7.55
C ALA A 11 -0.94 24.89 6.62
N ASP A 12 -2.04 25.38 7.19
CA ASP A 12 -3.06 26.18 6.50
C ASP A 12 -2.59 27.60 6.14
N ARG A 13 -1.49 28.09 6.73
CA ARG A 13 -0.90 29.40 6.36
C ARG A 13 -0.36 29.46 4.92
N ILE A 14 -0.21 28.32 4.24
CA ILE A 14 -0.07 28.23 2.78
C ILE A 14 -1.28 27.46 2.24
N PRO A 15 -2.41 28.13 1.97
CA PRO A 15 -3.69 27.47 1.73
C PRO A 15 -3.66 26.49 0.54
N ALA A 16 -2.76 26.70 -0.43
CA ALA A 16 -2.55 25.78 -1.53
C ALA A 16 -1.83 24.49 -1.09
N PHE A 17 -0.81 24.58 -0.24
CA PHE A 17 0.01 23.43 0.16
C PHE A 17 -0.72 22.54 1.18
N GLY A 18 -1.36 23.13 2.19
CA GLY A 18 -2.13 22.37 3.19
C GLY A 18 -3.19 21.47 2.54
N ARG A 19 -3.87 21.96 1.50
CA ARG A 19 -4.85 21.20 0.70
C ARG A 19 -4.20 20.05 -0.07
N VAL A 20 -3.09 20.31 -0.76
CA VAL A 20 -2.39 19.28 -1.55
C VAL A 20 -1.83 18.20 -0.63
N ASP A 21 -1.14 18.54 0.45
CA ASP A 21 -0.61 17.56 1.41
C ASP A 21 -1.72 16.76 2.10
N HIS A 22 -2.85 17.40 2.41
CA HIS A 22 -4.02 16.70 2.94
C HIS A 22 -4.62 15.72 1.92
N LEU A 23 -4.71 16.11 0.65
CA LEU A 23 -5.17 15.22 -0.41
C LEU A 23 -4.21 14.03 -0.58
N VAL A 24 -2.90 14.28 -0.64
CA VAL A 24 -1.87 13.24 -0.74
C VAL A 24 -1.99 12.27 0.43
N PHE A 25 -2.07 12.76 1.66
CA PHE A 25 -2.23 11.90 2.83
C PHE A 25 -3.51 11.08 2.81
N LYS A 26 -4.62 11.66 2.34
CA LYS A 26 -5.88 10.91 2.20
C LYS A 26 -5.73 9.79 1.19
N VAL A 27 -5.04 10.05 0.07
CA VAL A 27 -4.70 9.03 -0.93
C VAL A 27 -3.78 7.96 -0.34
N GLU A 28 -2.68 8.34 0.31
CA GLU A 28 -1.75 7.40 0.98
C GLU A 28 -2.48 6.52 1.99
N SER A 29 -3.34 7.10 2.82
CA SER A 29 -4.11 6.36 3.82
C SER A 29 -5.06 5.34 3.18
N VAL A 30 -5.75 5.73 2.10
CA VAL A 30 -6.63 4.82 1.35
C VAL A 30 -5.81 3.69 0.72
N VAL A 31 -4.66 4.02 0.10
CA VAL A 31 -3.78 3.01 -0.52
C VAL A 31 -3.24 2.04 0.53
N VAL A 32 -2.77 2.53 1.69
CA VAL A 32 -2.26 1.70 2.78
C VAL A 32 -3.34 0.77 3.32
N VAL A 33 -4.54 1.30 3.59
CA VAL A 33 -5.66 0.47 4.09
C VAL A 33 -6.07 -0.58 3.05
N ALA A 34 -6.17 -0.19 1.77
CA ALA A 34 -6.48 -1.12 0.69
C ALA A 34 -5.41 -2.21 0.55
N ALA A 35 -4.13 -1.85 0.63
CA ALA A 35 -3.01 -2.78 0.58
C ALA A 35 -3.01 -3.76 1.76
N LEU A 36 -3.30 -3.29 2.99
CA LEU A 36 -3.43 -4.14 4.17
C LEU A 36 -4.60 -5.14 4.05
N ILE A 37 -5.74 -4.69 3.52
CA ILE A 37 -6.89 -5.57 3.25
C ILE A 37 -6.53 -6.61 2.18
N ALA A 38 -5.95 -6.18 1.06
CA ALA A 38 -5.54 -7.08 -0.02
C ALA A 38 -4.51 -8.11 0.47
N MET A 39 -3.50 -7.69 1.22
CA MET A 39 -2.50 -8.56 1.83
C MET A 39 -3.14 -9.59 2.77
N SER A 40 -4.09 -9.16 3.60
CA SER A 40 -4.80 -10.08 4.50
C SER A 40 -5.59 -11.14 3.72
N ILE A 41 -6.23 -10.75 2.61
CA ILE A 41 -6.96 -11.67 1.72
C ILE A 41 -6.00 -12.64 1.06
N PHE A 42 -4.89 -12.15 0.48
CA PHE A 42 -3.92 -12.98 -0.22
C PHE A 42 -3.32 -14.04 0.71
N VAL A 43 -2.82 -13.63 1.88
CA VAL A 43 -2.26 -14.55 2.89
C VAL A 43 -3.32 -15.54 3.36
N PHE A 44 -4.55 -15.08 3.61
CA PHE A 44 -5.63 -15.96 4.05
C PHE A 44 -5.95 -17.04 3.02
N VAL A 45 -6.12 -16.66 1.75
CA VAL A 45 -6.43 -17.59 0.66
C VAL A 45 -5.28 -18.58 0.44
N ASP A 46 -4.03 -18.10 0.47
CA ASP A 46 -2.85 -18.95 0.34
C ASP A 46 -2.75 -19.98 1.48
N VAL A 47 -2.92 -19.56 2.73
CA VAL A 47 -2.93 -20.47 3.89
C VAL A 47 -4.03 -21.52 3.76
N LEU A 48 -5.25 -21.13 3.37
CA LEU A 48 -6.34 -22.09 3.16
C LEU A 48 -6.02 -23.08 2.04
N TYR A 49 -5.48 -22.60 0.93
CA TYR A 49 -5.09 -23.45 -0.19
C TYR A 49 -4.00 -24.46 0.20
N GLN A 50 -2.93 -24.00 0.85
CA GLN A 50 -1.85 -24.88 1.31
C GLN A 50 -2.33 -25.94 2.30
N LEU A 51 -3.21 -25.57 3.24
CA LEU A 51 -3.82 -26.53 4.16
C LEU A 51 -4.67 -27.58 3.43
N MET A 52 -5.46 -27.16 2.43
CA MET A 52 -6.27 -28.08 1.64
C MET A 52 -5.42 -29.05 0.79
N VAL A 53 -4.37 -28.55 0.14
CA VAL A 53 -3.42 -29.37 -0.61
C VAL A 53 -2.72 -30.38 0.32
N ALA A 54 -2.32 -29.95 1.52
CA ALA A 54 -1.72 -30.84 2.51
C ALA A 54 -2.69 -31.95 2.94
N ILE A 55 -3.96 -31.62 3.21
CA ILE A 55 -4.98 -32.62 3.58
C ILE A 55 -5.13 -33.67 2.46
N ASP A 56 -5.26 -33.23 1.21
CA ASP A 56 -5.41 -34.12 0.06
C ASP A 56 -4.20 -35.05 -0.10
N GLN A 57 -2.98 -34.50 0.01
CA GLN A 57 -1.74 -35.27 -0.06
C GLN A 57 -1.63 -36.34 1.04
N TYR A 58 -1.97 -36.03 2.29
CA TYR A 58 -1.90 -37.00 3.39
C TYR A 58 -3.01 -38.04 3.35
N HIS A 59 -4.23 -37.66 2.93
CA HIS A 59 -5.32 -38.62 2.75
C HIS A 59 -5.01 -39.61 1.62
N GLY A 60 -4.41 -39.15 0.51
CA GLY A 60 -3.94 -40.05 -0.55
C GLY A 60 -2.91 -41.09 -0.07
N GLN A 61 -2.14 -40.77 0.97
CA GLN A 61 -1.14 -41.66 1.57
C GLN A 61 -1.69 -42.48 2.76
N SER A 62 -2.97 -42.33 3.11
CA SER A 62 -3.58 -42.94 4.31
C SER A 62 -2.83 -42.61 5.62
N ASP A 63 -2.14 -41.46 5.68
CA ASP A 63 -1.41 -41.03 6.88
C ASP A 63 -2.41 -40.41 7.88
N PRO A 64 -2.43 -40.84 9.16
CA PRO A 64 -3.29 -40.26 10.20
C PRO A 64 -3.09 -38.75 10.41
N LYS A 65 -1.96 -38.17 9.97
CA LYS A 65 -1.72 -36.72 10.01
C LYS A 65 -2.73 -35.91 9.19
N GLY A 66 -3.33 -36.47 8.13
CA GLY A 66 -4.36 -35.78 7.34
C GLY A 66 -5.56 -35.35 8.18
N TRP A 67 -6.02 -36.22 9.09
CA TRP A 67 -7.11 -35.92 10.01
C TRP A 67 -6.74 -34.85 11.04
N LEU A 68 -5.49 -34.82 11.51
CA LEU A 68 -5.00 -33.75 12.40
C LEU A 68 -5.02 -32.39 11.71
N ILE A 69 -4.53 -32.30 10.47
CA ILE A 69 -4.52 -31.07 9.70
C ILE A 69 -5.95 -30.60 9.38
N ALA A 70 -6.84 -31.51 9.00
CA ALA A 70 -8.25 -31.21 8.79
C ALA A 70 -8.92 -30.68 10.07
N GLY A 71 -8.63 -31.29 11.22
CA GLY A 71 -9.09 -30.81 12.52
C GLY A 71 -8.59 -29.40 12.84
N LEU A 72 -7.30 -29.13 12.62
CA LEU A 72 -6.70 -27.80 12.79
C LEU A 72 -7.34 -26.76 11.87
N LEU A 73 -7.61 -27.11 10.61
CA LEU A 73 -8.30 -26.24 9.65
C LEU A 73 -9.71 -25.90 10.15
N ILE A 74 -10.49 -26.88 10.60
CA ILE A 74 -11.84 -26.65 11.13
C ILE A 74 -11.80 -25.74 12.36
N VAL A 75 -10.85 -25.95 13.27
CA VAL A 75 -10.69 -25.11 14.47
C VAL A 75 -10.29 -23.68 14.08
N PHE A 76 -9.32 -23.52 13.18
CA PHE A 76 -8.87 -22.22 12.69
C PHE A 76 -10.00 -21.44 12.00
N VAL A 77 -10.69 -22.09 11.06
CA VAL A 77 -11.84 -21.53 10.33
C VAL A 77 -13.01 -21.24 11.29
N GLY A 78 -13.25 -22.11 12.27
CA GLY A 78 -14.23 -21.93 13.33
C GLY A 78 -13.95 -20.71 14.20
N ALA A 79 -12.71 -20.55 14.65
CA ALA A 79 -12.27 -19.40 15.44
C ALA A 79 -12.40 -18.09 14.65
N MET A 80 -12.04 -18.09 13.36
CA MET A 80 -12.19 -16.93 12.48
C MET A 80 -13.67 -16.56 12.26
N GLY A 81 -14.52 -17.56 11.97
CA GLY A 81 -15.97 -17.38 11.88
C GLY A 81 -16.55 -16.77 13.15
N TYR A 82 -16.18 -17.31 14.32
CA TYR A 82 -16.58 -16.76 15.62
C TYR A 82 -16.08 -15.32 15.83
N ALA A 83 -14.80 -15.04 15.59
CA ALA A 83 -14.19 -13.73 15.76
C ALA A 83 -14.89 -12.66 14.91
N SER A 84 -15.26 -12.98 13.66
CA SER A 84 -15.99 -12.07 12.77
C SER A 84 -17.34 -11.60 13.33
N THR A 85 -17.97 -12.41 14.18
CA THR A 85 -19.30 -12.13 14.76
C THR A 85 -19.25 -11.48 16.14
N SER A 86 -18.07 -11.48 16.78
CA SER A 86 -17.90 -11.10 18.19
C SER A 86 -18.23 -9.62 18.47
N ASN A 87 -18.04 -8.73 17.49
CA ASN A 87 -18.30 -7.30 17.64
C ASN A 87 -19.78 -6.89 17.48
N VAL A 88 -20.68 -7.80 17.12
CA VAL A 88 -22.09 -7.45 16.86
C VAL A 88 -22.97 -7.77 18.08
N HIS A 89 -23.81 -6.81 18.48
CA HIS A 89 -24.78 -6.96 19.58
C HIS A 89 -25.97 -7.84 19.13
N PHE A 90 -25.74 -9.15 19.03
CA PHE A 90 -26.77 -10.15 18.77
C PHE A 90 -27.05 -11.00 20.02
N SER A 91 -28.27 -11.52 20.11
CA SER A 91 -28.62 -12.54 21.11
C SER A 91 -27.74 -13.78 20.95
N GLN A 92 -27.45 -14.47 22.05
CA GLN A 92 -26.49 -15.58 22.10
C GLN A 92 -26.81 -16.68 21.07
N GLY A 93 -28.09 -17.04 20.89
CA GLY A 93 -28.51 -18.02 19.89
C GLY A 93 -28.28 -17.56 18.43
N LYS A 94 -28.51 -16.26 18.15
CA LYS A 94 -28.27 -15.70 16.82
C LYS A 94 -26.77 -15.61 16.49
N ARG A 95 -25.92 -15.35 17.49
CA ARG A 95 -24.46 -15.36 17.34
C ARG A 95 -23.96 -16.75 16.93
N ILE A 96 -24.39 -17.78 17.65
CA ILE A 96 -24.00 -19.18 17.35
C ILE A 96 -24.45 -19.57 15.93
N GLY A 97 -25.68 -19.22 15.55
CA GLY A 97 -26.17 -19.50 14.20
C GLY A 97 -25.33 -18.84 13.10
N ILE A 98 -24.98 -17.56 13.27
CA ILE A 98 -24.14 -16.84 12.30
C ILE A 98 -22.72 -17.40 12.28
N SER A 99 -22.13 -17.73 13.43
CA SER A 99 -20.77 -18.28 13.48
C SER A 99 -20.71 -19.65 12.80
N VAL A 100 -21.68 -20.53 13.04
CA VAL A 100 -21.76 -21.85 12.37
C VAL A 100 -21.94 -21.67 10.86
N GLY A 101 -22.82 -20.76 10.43
CA GLY A 101 -23.00 -20.44 9.03
C GLY A 101 -21.72 -19.92 8.37
N ALA A 102 -21.00 -19.02 9.05
CA ALA A 102 -19.72 -18.51 8.58
C ALA A 102 -18.65 -19.60 8.49
N THR A 103 -18.57 -20.50 9.47
CA THR A 103 -17.65 -21.65 9.44
C THR A 103 -17.94 -22.58 8.27
N LEU A 104 -19.22 -22.93 8.04
CA LEU A 104 -19.60 -23.78 6.90
C LEU A 104 -19.31 -23.12 5.56
N ALA A 105 -19.57 -21.80 5.44
CA ALA A 105 -19.24 -21.04 4.24
C ALA A 105 -17.74 -21.01 3.97
N LEU A 106 -16.92 -20.84 5.02
CA LEU A 106 -15.47 -20.87 4.90
C LEU A 106 -14.94 -22.27 4.55
N ILE A 107 -15.53 -23.34 5.08
CA ILE A 107 -15.16 -24.71 4.67
C ILE A 107 -15.49 -24.93 3.19
N GLY A 108 -16.70 -24.54 2.75
CA GLY A 108 -17.08 -24.62 1.34
C GLY A 108 -16.17 -23.78 0.44
N PHE A 109 -15.78 -22.59 0.89
CA PHE A 109 -14.79 -21.75 0.22
C PHE A 109 -13.42 -22.44 0.12
N SER A 110 -12.90 -23.02 1.20
CA SER A 110 -11.64 -23.76 1.19
C SER A 110 -11.65 -24.91 0.19
N VAL A 111 -12.73 -25.69 0.13
CA VAL A 111 -12.90 -26.76 -0.87
C VAL A 111 -12.93 -26.20 -2.29
N SER A 112 -13.56 -25.05 -2.50
CA SER A 112 -13.58 -24.41 -3.82
C SER A 112 -12.18 -23.99 -4.31
N LEU A 113 -11.23 -23.72 -3.40
CA LEU A 113 -9.86 -23.32 -3.77
C LEU A 113 -9.09 -24.42 -4.51
N THR A 114 -9.43 -25.69 -4.28
CA THR A 114 -8.76 -26.82 -4.95
C THR A 114 -9.48 -27.29 -6.21
N GLN A 115 -10.78 -26.98 -6.35
CA GLN A 115 -11.58 -27.41 -7.50
C GLN A 115 -11.71 -26.35 -8.59
N LEU A 116 -11.61 -25.08 -8.23
CA LEU A 116 -11.75 -23.97 -9.15
C LEU A 116 -10.40 -23.36 -9.50
N GLU A 117 -10.32 -22.84 -10.71
CA GLU A 117 -9.21 -21.99 -11.12
C GLU A 117 -9.09 -20.78 -10.17
N SER A 118 -7.86 -20.45 -9.80
CA SER A 118 -7.56 -19.31 -8.92
C SER A 118 -8.18 -18.00 -9.43
N SER A 119 -8.13 -17.77 -10.74
CA SER A 119 -8.78 -16.63 -11.41
C SER A 119 -10.29 -16.55 -11.11
N THR A 120 -10.98 -17.68 -11.12
CA THR A 120 -12.43 -17.78 -10.88
C THR A 120 -12.75 -17.46 -9.42
N VAL A 121 -11.94 -17.96 -8.49
CA VAL A 121 -12.09 -17.67 -7.05
C VAL A 121 -11.93 -16.17 -6.79
N TYR A 122 -10.89 -15.53 -7.34
CA TYR A 122 -10.67 -14.09 -7.15
C TYR A 122 -11.73 -13.23 -7.85
N ARG A 123 -12.28 -13.68 -8.99
CA ARG A 123 -13.45 -13.05 -9.62
C ARG A 123 -14.67 -13.11 -8.71
N ALA A 124 -14.98 -14.28 -8.14
CA ALA A 124 -16.10 -14.43 -7.21
C ALA A 124 -15.91 -13.56 -5.95
N LEU A 125 -14.69 -13.54 -5.40
CA LEU A 125 -14.36 -12.73 -4.22
C LEU A 125 -14.48 -11.23 -4.52
N SER A 126 -14.03 -10.78 -5.69
CA SER A 126 -14.13 -9.38 -6.09
C SER A 126 -15.56 -8.93 -6.30
N ILE A 127 -16.42 -9.76 -6.92
CA ILE A 127 -17.86 -9.50 -7.02
C ILE A 127 -18.49 -9.44 -5.63
N GLY A 128 -18.14 -10.38 -4.74
CA GLY A 128 -18.66 -10.43 -3.37
C GLY A 128 -18.31 -9.16 -2.58
N VAL A 129 -17.03 -8.78 -2.55
CA VAL A 129 -16.56 -7.55 -1.90
C VAL A 129 -17.18 -6.31 -2.55
N GLY A 130 -17.23 -6.29 -3.88
CA GLY A 130 -17.85 -5.22 -4.65
C GLY A 130 -19.32 -5.02 -4.31
N ALA A 131 -20.09 -6.10 -4.20
CA ALA A 131 -21.50 -6.05 -3.81
C ALA A 131 -21.69 -5.48 -2.40
N VAL A 132 -20.84 -5.86 -1.44
CA VAL A 132 -20.86 -5.31 -0.07
C VAL A 132 -20.54 -3.82 -0.06
N LEU A 133 -19.53 -3.39 -0.82
CA LEU A 133 -19.16 -1.97 -0.93
C LEU A 133 -20.27 -1.15 -1.59
N VAL A 134 -20.84 -1.65 -2.69
CA VAL A 134 -21.97 -1.00 -3.37
C VAL A 134 -23.15 -0.87 -2.43
N TRP A 135 -23.52 -1.94 -1.71
CA TRP A 135 -24.60 -1.91 -0.72
C TRP A 135 -24.33 -0.89 0.39
N HIS A 136 -23.10 -0.84 0.91
CA HIS A 136 -22.70 0.14 1.92
C HIS A 136 -22.83 1.59 1.41
N PHE A 137 -22.30 1.90 0.22
CA PHE A 137 -22.34 3.26 -0.32
C PHE A 137 -23.74 3.68 -0.79
N GLN A 138 -24.56 2.73 -1.25
CA GLN A 138 -25.98 2.97 -1.52
C GLN A 138 -26.71 3.40 -0.24
N LYS A 139 -26.49 2.68 0.87
CA LYS A 139 -27.12 3.01 2.16
C LYS A 139 -26.65 4.36 2.72
N THR A 140 -25.39 4.71 2.48
CA THR A 140 -24.81 5.99 2.91
C THR A 140 -25.20 7.17 1.98
N GLY A 141 -25.80 6.90 0.81
CA GLY A 141 -26.19 7.94 -0.15
C GLY A 141 -25.03 8.60 -0.89
N SER A 142 -23.82 8.05 -0.78
CA SER A 142 -22.61 8.62 -1.39
C SER A 142 -22.46 8.19 -2.85
N LYS A 143 -22.96 9.03 -3.77
CA LYS A 143 -22.77 8.86 -5.22
C LYS A 143 -21.30 8.63 -5.64
N PRO A 144 -20.30 9.41 -5.14
CA PRO A 144 -18.92 9.19 -5.55
C PRO A 144 -18.37 7.86 -5.01
N GLY A 145 -18.71 7.46 -3.78
CA GLY A 145 -18.30 6.18 -3.21
C GLY A 145 -18.84 4.99 -4.01
N LEU A 146 -20.07 5.09 -4.50
CA LEU A 146 -20.69 4.08 -5.35
C LEU A 146 -19.93 3.91 -6.67
N ILE A 147 -19.65 5.02 -7.38
CA ILE A 147 -18.90 5.00 -8.64
C ILE A 147 -17.51 4.38 -8.43
N VAL A 148 -16.80 4.80 -7.37
CA VAL A 148 -15.48 4.28 -7.03
C VAL A 148 -15.54 2.78 -6.73
N SER A 149 -16.54 2.32 -5.97
CA SER A 149 -16.69 0.90 -5.64
C SER A 149 -16.96 0.03 -6.87
N LEU A 150 -17.80 0.49 -7.80
CA LEU A 150 -18.06 -0.20 -9.07
C LEU A 150 -16.80 -0.23 -9.95
N ALA A 151 -16.12 0.90 -10.09
CA ALA A 151 -14.88 0.98 -10.86
C ALA A 151 -13.79 0.07 -10.29
N ALA A 152 -13.61 0.07 -8.96
CA ALA A 152 -12.66 -0.79 -8.28
C ALA A 152 -13.00 -2.29 -8.46
N THR A 153 -14.28 -2.63 -8.37
CA THR A 153 -14.75 -4.02 -8.58
C THR A 153 -14.50 -4.46 -10.02
N ALA A 154 -14.86 -3.64 -11.01
CA ALA A 154 -14.64 -3.95 -12.42
C ALA A 154 -13.14 -4.07 -12.76
N LEU A 155 -12.32 -3.18 -12.21
CA LEU A 155 -10.87 -3.21 -12.39
C LEU A 155 -10.26 -4.49 -11.80
N PHE A 156 -10.64 -4.85 -10.58
CA PHE A 156 -10.11 -6.06 -9.94
C PHE A 156 -10.62 -7.33 -10.63
N PHE A 157 -11.88 -7.35 -11.08
CA PHE A 157 -12.43 -8.45 -11.86
C PHE A 157 -11.64 -8.65 -13.17
N TRP A 158 -11.33 -7.57 -13.87
CA TRP A 158 -10.50 -7.63 -15.07
C TRP A 158 -9.07 -8.12 -14.75
N PHE A 159 -8.43 -7.55 -13.73
CA PHE A 159 -7.09 -7.92 -13.30
C PHE A 159 -7.00 -9.41 -12.89
N SER A 160 -8.02 -9.93 -12.21
CA SER A 160 -8.05 -11.33 -11.75
C SER A 160 -8.06 -12.35 -12.88
N GLY A 161 -8.31 -11.94 -14.13
CA GLY A 161 -8.17 -12.80 -15.30
C GLY A 161 -6.73 -13.17 -15.66
N GLY A 162 -5.74 -12.39 -15.22
CA GLY A 162 -4.31 -12.62 -15.49
C GLY A 162 -3.57 -13.36 -14.36
N ILE A 163 -4.29 -13.83 -13.34
CA ILE A 163 -3.70 -14.46 -12.16
C ILE A 163 -3.22 -15.89 -12.50
N PRO A 164 -1.95 -16.25 -12.20
CA PRO A 164 -1.44 -17.61 -12.41
C PRO A 164 -2.13 -18.64 -11.51
N GLN A 165 -2.16 -19.89 -11.97
CA GLN A 165 -2.65 -21.03 -11.19
C GLN A 165 -1.69 -21.38 -10.05
N GLY A 166 -2.26 -21.88 -8.94
CA GLY A 166 -1.52 -22.18 -7.72
C GLY A 166 -1.18 -20.89 -6.98
N TYR A 167 -1.80 -20.69 -5.82
CA TYR A 167 -1.75 -19.44 -5.04
C TYR A 167 -0.36 -19.03 -4.51
N SER A 168 0.72 -19.64 -4.99
CA SER A 168 2.11 -19.34 -4.61
C SER A 168 2.51 -17.87 -4.86
N TRP A 169 1.90 -17.22 -5.86
CA TRP A 169 2.11 -15.79 -6.11
C TRP A 169 1.64 -14.91 -4.95
N ALA A 170 0.65 -15.35 -4.17
CA ALA A 170 0.05 -14.55 -3.10
C ALA A 170 1.10 -14.09 -2.07
N GLN A 171 2.11 -14.91 -1.80
CA GLN A 171 3.23 -14.57 -0.92
C GLN A 171 4.07 -13.42 -1.49
N SER A 172 4.50 -13.52 -2.75
CA SER A 172 5.33 -12.50 -3.41
C SER A 172 4.61 -11.15 -3.52
N TYR A 173 3.32 -11.16 -3.86
CA TYR A 173 2.51 -9.95 -3.90
C TYR A 173 2.24 -9.38 -2.48
N SER A 174 2.09 -10.23 -1.47
CA SER A 174 1.94 -9.78 -0.08
C SER A 174 3.20 -9.07 0.44
N LEU A 175 4.38 -9.58 0.10
CA LEU A 175 5.66 -8.93 0.41
C LEU A 175 5.80 -7.58 -0.30
N LEU A 176 5.39 -7.50 -1.57
CA LEU A 176 5.32 -6.23 -2.30
C LEU A 176 4.40 -5.24 -1.58
N LEU A 177 3.18 -5.64 -1.23
CA LEU A 177 2.23 -4.77 -0.54
C LEU A 177 2.76 -4.32 0.83
N LEU A 178 3.38 -5.23 1.59
CA LEU A 178 4.01 -4.92 2.87
C LEU A 178 5.11 -3.85 2.72
N LEU A 179 5.95 -3.97 1.67
CA LEU A 179 6.98 -3.00 1.35
C LEU A 179 6.39 -1.60 1.09
N TRP A 180 5.37 -1.54 0.23
CA TRP A 180 4.66 -0.30 -0.08
C TRP A 180 3.98 0.29 1.17
N VAL A 181 3.32 -0.53 1.97
CA VAL A 181 2.70 -0.11 3.24
C VAL A 181 3.75 0.44 4.22
N GLY A 182 4.92 -0.20 4.32
CA GLY A 182 6.01 0.27 5.17
C GLY A 182 6.50 1.66 4.77
N PHE A 183 6.75 1.87 3.48
CA PHE A 183 7.26 3.15 2.97
C PHE A 183 6.21 4.27 2.98
N LEU A 184 4.97 3.99 2.55
CA LEU A 184 3.88 4.95 2.65
C LEU A 184 3.52 5.24 4.11
N GLY A 185 3.58 4.23 4.99
CA GLY A 185 3.43 4.38 6.43
C GLY A 185 4.49 5.31 7.03
N ALA A 186 5.75 5.18 6.62
CA ALA A 186 6.83 6.10 7.03
C ALA A 186 6.56 7.53 6.53
N SER A 187 6.09 7.71 5.30
CA SER A 187 5.69 9.00 4.76
C SER A 187 4.53 9.63 5.55
N MET A 188 3.50 8.86 5.88
CA MET A 188 2.38 9.29 6.73
C MET A 188 2.83 9.65 8.14
N ALA A 189 3.75 8.88 8.74
CA ALA A 189 4.32 9.18 10.05
C ALA A 189 5.14 10.48 10.04
N ALA A 190 5.90 10.74 8.96
CA ALA A 190 6.61 12.01 8.75
C ALA A 190 5.65 13.21 8.75
N ARG A 191 4.44 13.05 8.19
CA ARG A 191 3.38 14.07 8.24
C ARG A 191 2.82 14.30 9.63
N GLN A 192 2.61 13.25 10.42
CA GLN A 192 1.97 13.37 11.75
C GLN A 192 2.88 14.00 12.81
N ARG A 193 4.19 14.14 12.53
CA ARG A 193 5.18 14.87 13.37
C ARG A 193 5.28 14.39 14.83
N ARG A 194 4.74 13.22 15.17
CA ARG A 194 4.64 12.76 16.57
C ARG A 194 5.98 12.45 17.25
N HIS A 195 7.08 12.35 16.48
CA HIS A 195 8.37 11.89 17.01
C HIS A 195 9.59 12.78 16.70
N LEU A 196 9.43 13.86 15.92
CA LEU A 196 10.58 14.68 15.47
C LEU A 196 10.76 15.99 16.23
N ARG A 197 9.94 16.24 17.26
CA ARG A 197 10.18 17.34 18.19
C ARG A 197 11.13 16.83 19.25
N VAL A 198 12.37 17.26 19.18
CA VAL A 198 13.35 17.04 20.24
C VAL A 198 12.87 17.85 21.44
N ASP A 199 12.10 17.23 22.34
CA ASP A 199 11.56 17.89 23.54
C ASP A 199 12.66 18.53 24.39
N LEU A 200 13.90 18.04 24.27
CA LEU A 200 15.08 18.63 24.88
C LEU A 200 15.43 20.01 24.29
N ALA A 201 15.25 20.22 22.98
CA ALA A 201 15.53 21.50 22.34
C ALA A 201 14.54 22.59 22.79
N ARG A 202 13.29 22.22 23.11
CA ARG A 202 12.28 23.13 23.66
C ARG A 202 12.62 23.59 25.08
N LYS A 203 13.30 22.74 25.86
CA LYS A 203 13.75 23.10 27.22
C LYS A 203 15.04 23.93 27.21
N LEU A 204 15.89 23.76 26.20
CA LEU A 204 17.20 24.42 26.11
C LEU A 204 17.20 25.73 25.31
N LEU A 205 16.27 25.92 24.36
CA LEU A 205 16.28 27.08 23.46
C LEU A 205 15.20 28.10 23.84
N SER A 206 15.58 29.38 23.82
CA SER A 206 14.66 30.52 23.98
C SER A 206 13.57 30.50 22.88
N PRO A 207 12.33 30.93 23.18
CA PRO A 207 11.19 30.90 22.24
C PRO A 207 11.45 31.52 20.86
N GLN A 208 12.29 32.56 20.80
CA GLN A 208 12.68 33.24 19.56
C GLN A 208 13.56 32.41 18.62
N LYS A 209 14.33 31.45 19.16
CA LYS A 209 15.25 30.60 18.37
C LYS A 209 14.62 29.29 17.91
N LEU A 210 13.45 28.94 18.45
CA LEU A 210 12.74 27.70 18.12
C LEU A 210 12.37 27.59 16.63
N PRO A 211 11.87 28.66 15.95
CA PRO A 211 11.56 28.57 14.52
C PRO A 211 12.80 28.27 13.67
N LEU A 212 13.96 28.87 13.99
CA LEU A 212 15.20 28.63 13.26
C LEU A 212 15.73 27.21 13.48
N PHE A 213 15.68 26.71 14.73
CA PHE A 213 16.05 25.33 15.03
C PHE A 213 15.18 24.33 14.27
N ASN A 214 13.86 24.52 14.29
CA ASN A 214 12.93 23.66 13.54
C ASN A 214 13.20 23.74 12.04
N ALA A 215 13.43 24.93 11.48
CA ALA A 215 13.78 25.10 10.07
C ALA A 215 15.04 24.27 9.71
N LEU A 216 16.10 24.37 10.52
CA LEU A 216 17.34 23.63 10.31
C LEU A 216 17.13 22.11 10.41
N SER A 217 16.38 21.63 11.42
CA SER A 217 16.07 20.21 11.58
C SER A 217 15.28 19.66 10.39
N TYR A 218 14.26 20.38 9.93
CA TYR A 218 13.49 19.98 8.75
C TYR A 218 14.30 20.07 7.47
N SER A 219 15.18 21.07 7.32
CA SER A 219 16.12 21.15 6.19
C SER A 219 17.07 19.96 6.16
N ALA A 220 17.66 19.59 7.30
CA ALA A 220 18.54 18.43 7.39
C ALA A 220 17.80 17.14 7.01
N ALA A 221 16.58 16.95 7.52
CA ALA A 221 15.75 15.80 7.19
C ALA A 221 15.38 15.77 5.69
N ALA A 222 15.02 16.93 5.11
CA ALA A 222 14.69 17.07 3.69
C ALA A 222 15.89 16.81 2.77
N ILE A 223 17.08 17.29 3.15
CA ILE A 223 18.32 17.03 2.40
C ILE A 223 18.64 15.54 2.44
N PHE A 224 18.60 14.93 3.63
CA PHE A 224 18.85 13.50 3.77
C PHE A 224 17.85 12.67 2.94
N SER A 225 16.54 12.93 3.07
CA SER A 225 15.54 12.22 2.29
C SER A 225 15.67 12.49 0.79
N GLY A 226 16.08 13.69 0.41
CA GLY A 226 16.34 14.07 -0.99
C GLY A 226 17.52 13.33 -1.60
N ILE A 227 18.60 13.13 -0.81
CA ILE A 227 19.73 12.30 -1.22
C ILE A 227 19.29 10.85 -1.44
N ILE A 228 18.52 10.28 -0.51
CA ILE A 228 18.01 8.90 -0.66
C ILE A 228 17.08 8.78 -1.87
N PHE A 229 16.20 9.76 -2.08
CA PHE A 229 15.37 9.82 -3.28
C PHE A 229 16.21 9.83 -4.57
N TYR A 230 17.23 10.69 -4.63
CA TYR A 230 18.10 10.81 -5.79
C TYR A 230 18.90 9.53 -6.06
N LEU A 231 19.51 8.95 -5.03
CA LEU A 231 20.24 7.69 -5.15
C LEU A 231 19.31 6.54 -5.59
N SER A 232 18.10 6.47 -5.04
CA SER A 232 17.11 5.46 -5.42
C SER A 232 16.61 5.65 -6.85
N TYR A 233 16.48 6.91 -7.30
CA TYR A 233 16.12 7.23 -8.67
C TYR A 233 17.21 6.76 -9.66
N ILE A 234 18.49 7.05 -9.38
CA ILE A 234 19.61 6.56 -10.19
C ILE A 234 19.63 5.03 -10.18
N TYR A 235 19.49 4.41 -9.02
CA TYR A 235 19.51 2.96 -8.90
C TYR A 235 18.51 2.24 -9.81
N ILE A 236 17.32 2.82 -10.02
CA ILE A 236 16.26 2.23 -10.86
C ILE A 236 16.40 2.64 -12.34
N PHE A 237 16.67 3.93 -12.61
CA PHE A 237 16.52 4.49 -13.95
C PHE A 237 17.85 4.81 -14.65
N ASP A 238 19.00 4.50 -14.03
CA ASP A 238 20.28 4.65 -14.70
C ASP A 238 20.45 3.63 -15.84
N VAL A 239 21.18 4.02 -16.88
CA VAL A 239 21.43 3.20 -18.08
C VAL A 239 22.16 1.90 -17.71
N GLN A 240 22.98 1.92 -16.67
CA GLN A 240 23.70 0.76 -16.13
C GLN A 240 22.92 0.02 -15.03
N SER A 241 21.65 0.37 -14.82
CA SER A 241 20.83 -0.28 -13.80
C SER A 241 20.59 -1.75 -14.14
N THR A 242 20.72 -2.61 -13.13
CA THR A 242 20.41 -4.05 -13.23
C THR A 242 18.93 -4.32 -13.55
N TYR A 243 18.05 -3.33 -13.39
CA TYR A 243 16.63 -3.44 -13.71
C TYR A 243 16.33 -3.21 -15.20
N ILE A 244 17.25 -2.60 -15.95
CA ILE A 244 17.12 -2.51 -17.40
C ILE A 244 17.63 -3.83 -17.98
N ARG A 245 16.70 -4.66 -18.48
CA ARG A 245 17.00 -5.95 -19.12
C ARG A 245 16.75 -5.86 -20.63
N PRO A 246 17.39 -6.72 -21.44
CA PRO A 246 17.06 -6.82 -22.86
C PRO A 246 15.59 -7.20 -23.06
N ILE A 247 14.90 -6.49 -23.94
CA ILE A 247 13.48 -6.71 -24.25
C ILE A 247 13.40 -7.35 -25.64
N TRP A 248 12.94 -8.60 -25.68
CA TRP A 248 12.83 -9.36 -26.92
C TRP A 248 11.41 -9.40 -27.48
N GLU A 249 10.42 -9.22 -26.60
CA GLU A 249 9.00 -9.30 -26.93
C GLU A 249 8.29 -8.03 -26.45
N PHE A 250 7.48 -7.45 -27.32
CA PHE A 250 6.71 -6.25 -27.03
C PHE A 250 5.23 -6.55 -27.14
N PRO A 251 4.39 -5.99 -26.25
CA PRO A 251 2.95 -5.99 -26.46
C PRO A 251 2.56 -5.28 -27.76
N ASP A 252 1.50 -5.76 -28.42
CA ASP A 252 1.01 -5.21 -29.70
C ASP A 252 0.62 -3.72 -29.65
N TRP A 253 0.31 -3.20 -28.46
CA TRP A 253 -0.04 -1.79 -28.27
C TRP A 253 1.18 -0.85 -28.33
N VAL A 254 2.41 -1.38 -28.25
CA VAL A 254 3.64 -0.58 -28.31
C VAL A 254 3.92 -0.22 -29.77
N PRO A 255 4.01 1.07 -30.15
CA PRO A 255 4.30 1.47 -31.52
C PRO A 255 5.66 0.93 -32.01
N ALA A 256 5.74 0.49 -33.27
CA ALA A 256 6.96 -0.11 -33.84
C ALA A 256 8.22 0.75 -33.69
N GLY A 257 8.13 2.08 -33.90
CA GLY A 257 9.28 2.97 -33.71
C GLY A 257 9.79 3.03 -32.26
N LEU A 258 8.90 2.84 -31.28
CA LEU A 258 9.31 2.73 -29.87
C LEU A 258 9.93 1.35 -29.61
N GLN A 259 9.42 0.27 -30.21
CA GLN A 259 10.03 -1.06 -30.11
C GLN A 259 11.46 -1.05 -30.65
N GLU A 260 11.68 -0.49 -31.84
CA GLU A 260 13.01 -0.37 -32.45
C GLU A 260 14.00 0.35 -31.51
N THR A 261 13.55 1.43 -30.87
CA THR A 261 14.36 2.18 -29.90
C THR A 261 14.68 1.33 -28.68
N LEU A 262 13.68 0.66 -28.10
CA LEU A 262 13.80 -0.11 -26.86
C LEU A 262 14.53 -1.45 -27.04
N GLN A 263 14.59 -1.99 -28.26
CA GLN A 263 15.34 -3.21 -28.60
C GLN A 263 16.86 -2.99 -28.65
N VAL A 264 17.32 -1.75 -28.86
CA VAL A 264 18.76 -1.43 -28.85
C VAL A 264 19.34 -1.78 -27.48
N TRP A 265 20.35 -2.65 -27.48
CA TRP A 265 21.09 -3.07 -26.30
C TRP A 265 22.61 -3.02 -26.55
N PRO A 266 23.41 -2.43 -25.65
CA PRO A 266 23.02 -1.73 -24.43
C PRO A 266 22.24 -0.42 -24.73
N PRO A 267 21.42 0.07 -23.78
CA PRO A 267 20.74 1.35 -23.93
C PRO A 267 21.75 2.49 -24.16
N PRO A 268 21.44 3.48 -25.02
CA PRO A 268 22.30 4.64 -25.23
C PRO A 268 22.53 5.43 -23.93
N GLU A 269 23.74 5.96 -23.71
CA GLU A 269 24.04 6.77 -22.51
C GLU A 269 23.18 8.05 -22.43
N ASP A 270 22.81 8.59 -23.60
CA ASP A 270 21.97 9.78 -23.77
C ASP A 270 20.46 9.47 -23.84
N ALA A 271 20.06 8.21 -23.58
CA ALA A 271 18.66 7.80 -23.56
C ALA A 271 17.83 8.75 -22.67
N GLY A 272 16.72 9.25 -23.21
CA GLY A 272 15.84 10.17 -22.48
C GLY A 272 15.17 9.51 -21.27
N LEU A 273 14.69 10.31 -20.33
CA LEU A 273 13.98 9.80 -19.14
C LEU A 273 12.80 8.89 -19.50
N PHE A 274 12.00 9.29 -20.50
CA PHE A 274 10.86 8.49 -20.96
C PHE A 274 11.31 7.10 -21.45
N GLU A 275 12.38 7.05 -22.24
CA GLU A 275 12.92 5.80 -22.75
C GLU A 275 13.43 4.91 -21.60
N ARG A 276 14.19 5.47 -20.65
CA ARG A 276 14.64 4.76 -19.45
C ARG A 276 13.48 4.18 -18.65
N ILE A 277 12.43 4.97 -18.44
CA ILE A 277 11.20 4.51 -17.77
C ILE A 277 10.55 3.37 -18.55
N MET A 278 10.40 3.51 -19.87
CA MET A 278 9.77 2.47 -20.69
C MET A 278 10.58 1.17 -20.69
N ARG A 279 11.92 1.23 -20.69
CA ARG A 279 12.79 0.06 -20.57
C ARG A 279 12.60 -0.68 -19.25
N VAL A 280 12.46 0.07 -18.16
CA VAL A 280 12.19 -0.48 -16.83
C VAL A 280 10.79 -1.08 -16.76
N VAL A 281 9.77 -0.36 -17.24
CA VAL A 281 8.36 -0.80 -17.16
C VAL A 281 8.08 -2.02 -18.04
N LEU A 282 8.69 -2.07 -19.23
CA LEU A 282 8.54 -3.17 -20.18
C LEU A 282 9.59 -4.27 -19.99
N SER A 283 10.38 -4.22 -18.91
CA SER A 283 11.31 -5.30 -18.59
C SER A 283 10.56 -6.64 -18.49
N PRO A 284 11.09 -7.75 -19.03
CA PRO A 284 10.43 -9.05 -18.95
C PRO A 284 10.07 -9.42 -17.51
N ILE A 285 8.84 -9.90 -17.32
CA ILE A 285 8.29 -10.29 -16.01
C ILE A 285 8.32 -11.81 -15.92
N GLU A 286 8.86 -12.34 -14.82
CA GLU A 286 8.79 -13.77 -14.53
C GLU A 286 7.35 -14.17 -14.16
N SER A 287 6.88 -15.30 -14.70
CA SER A 287 5.49 -15.72 -14.54
C SER A 287 5.11 -15.88 -13.07
N GLY A 288 4.14 -15.08 -12.61
CA GLY A 288 3.62 -15.13 -11.24
C GLY A 288 4.39 -14.34 -10.21
N GLU A 289 5.42 -13.60 -10.60
CA GLU A 289 6.06 -12.61 -9.75
C GLU A 289 5.60 -11.18 -10.07
N PRO A 290 5.48 -10.30 -9.06
CA PRO A 290 5.31 -8.89 -9.35
C PRO A 290 6.57 -8.33 -10.02
N PRO A 291 6.44 -7.35 -10.94
CA PRO A 291 7.57 -6.74 -11.62
C PRO A 291 8.61 -6.21 -10.62
N ASP A 292 9.89 -6.51 -10.83
CA ASP A 292 10.96 -6.12 -9.90
C ASP A 292 11.04 -4.61 -9.69
N TRP A 293 10.87 -3.84 -10.76
CA TRP A 293 10.87 -2.38 -10.68
C TRP A 293 9.76 -1.86 -9.75
N LEU A 294 8.62 -2.54 -9.67
CA LEU A 294 7.50 -2.14 -8.81
C LEU A 294 7.84 -2.35 -7.33
N LYS A 295 8.67 -3.35 -7.01
CA LYS A 295 9.21 -3.58 -5.66
C LYS A 295 10.08 -2.38 -5.26
N VAL A 296 10.99 -1.96 -6.13
CA VAL A 296 12.01 -0.94 -5.81
C VAL A 296 11.45 0.49 -5.88
N LEU A 297 10.44 0.73 -6.72
CA LEU A 297 9.81 2.05 -6.91
C LEU A 297 9.18 2.62 -5.63
N ALA A 298 8.81 1.77 -4.67
CA ALA A 298 8.28 2.22 -3.38
C ALA A 298 9.23 3.19 -2.66
N ILE A 299 10.54 2.97 -2.81
CA ILE A 299 11.59 3.78 -2.15
C ILE A 299 11.60 5.22 -2.67
N PRO A 300 11.88 5.51 -3.95
CA PRO A 300 11.93 6.88 -4.44
C PRO A 300 10.58 7.58 -4.31
N VAL A 301 9.45 6.88 -4.47
CA VAL A 301 8.13 7.48 -4.30
C VAL A 301 7.94 7.99 -2.87
N ALA A 302 8.20 7.15 -1.85
CA ALA A 302 8.03 7.57 -0.47
C ALA A 302 9.04 8.65 -0.06
N PHE A 303 10.31 8.53 -0.46
CA PHE A 303 11.32 9.53 -0.13
C PHE A 303 11.09 10.86 -0.85
N ALA A 304 10.53 10.86 -2.06
CA ALA A 304 10.08 12.09 -2.73
C ALA A 304 8.99 12.79 -1.91
N LEU A 305 7.97 12.06 -1.48
CA LEU A 305 6.87 12.61 -0.68
C LEU A 305 7.38 13.16 0.66
N ILE A 306 8.25 12.42 1.35
CA ILE A 306 8.88 12.86 2.61
C ILE A 306 9.72 14.12 2.39
N THR A 307 10.51 14.17 1.31
CA THR A 307 11.37 15.32 0.97
C THR A 307 10.55 16.57 0.73
N ILE A 308 9.47 16.46 -0.05
CA ILE A 308 8.56 17.58 -0.31
C ILE A 308 7.94 18.07 1.00
N ARG A 309 7.46 17.16 1.85
CA ARG A 309 6.86 17.50 3.16
C ARG A 309 7.83 18.24 4.07
N PHE A 310 9.03 17.69 4.26
CA PHE A 310 10.04 18.33 5.12
C PHE A 310 10.57 19.62 4.53
N GLY A 311 10.81 19.68 3.22
CA GLY A 311 11.25 20.90 2.54
C GLY A 311 10.25 22.04 2.71
N MET A 312 8.95 21.73 2.61
CA MET A 312 7.89 22.72 2.82
C MET A 312 7.79 23.17 4.27
N HIS A 313 7.96 22.27 5.24
CA HIS A 313 8.04 22.67 6.65
C HIS A 313 9.26 23.53 6.95
N ALA A 314 10.43 23.17 6.43
CA ALA A 314 11.64 23.96 6.54
C ALA A 314 11.41 25.38 6.00
N PHE A 315 10.76 25.52 4.84
CA PHE A 315 10.43 26.81 4.26
C PHE A 315 9.50 27.65 5.13
N VAL A 316 8.42 27.05 5.68
CA VAL A 316 7.48 27.76 6.58
C VAL A 316 8.19 28.26 7.83
N PHE A 317 8.98 27.41 8.49
CA PHE A 317 9.71 27.80 9.71
C PHE A 317 10.82 28.81 9.44
N LEU A 318 11.50 28.72 8.29
CA LEU A 318 12.49 29.70 7.87
C LEU A 318 11.85 31.07 7.65
N ARG A 319 10.67 31.12 7.00
CA ARG A 319 9.92 32.37 6.82
C ARG A 319 9.50 32.99 8.15
N MET A 320 9.07 32.18 9.11
CA MET A 320 8.74 32.66 10.47
C MET A 320 9.97 33.23 11.18
N ALA A 321 11.11 32.53 11.10
CA ALA A 321 12.37 32.97 11.68
C ALA A 321 12.84 34.32 11.07
N LEU A 322 12.73 34.47 9.74
CA LEU A 322 13.08 35.71 9.04
C LEU A 322 12.19 36.89 9.42
N ARG A 323 10.92 36.63 9.76
CA ARG A 323 9.97 37.66 10.20
C ARG A 323 10.05 37.99 11.68
N LYS A 324 10.86 37.25 12.46
CA LYS A 324 10.93 37.36 13.92
C LYS A 324 9.56 37.17 14.61
N GLU A 325 8.63 36.44 13.98
CA GLU A 325 7.35 36.07 14.60
C GLU A 325 7.67 35.13 15.79
N SER A 326 7.22 35.49 16.99
CA SER A 326 7.41 34.60 18.14
C SER A 326 6.53 33.35 17.98
N PHE A 327 7.03 32.19 18.38
CA PHE A 327 6.29 30.94 18.28
C PHE A 327 4.99 30.99 19.11
N GLU A 328 5.00 31.75 20.21
CA GLU A 328 3.85 31.99 21.08
C GLU A 328 2.80 32.91 20.42
N GLU A 329 3.17 34.03 19.79
CA GLU A 329 2.20 34.84 19.01
C GLU A 329 1.60 34.07 17.83
N ALA A 330 2.36 33.18 17.20
CA ALA A 330 1.84 32.36 16.11
C ALA A 330 0.82 31.30 16.59
N VAL A 331 0.83 30.99 17.88
CA VAL A 331 0.01 29.98 18.57
C VAL A 331 -1.15 30.61 19.36
N GLU A 332 -0.98 31.79 19.97
CA GLU A 332 -1.99 32.46 20.81
C GLU A 332 -2.95 33.37 20.03
N VAL A 333 -2.62 33.77 18.80
CA VAL A 333 -3.50 34.62 18.01
C VAL A 333 -4.76 33.87 17.52
N HIS A 334 -4.82 32.54 17.62
CA HIS A 334 -5.96 31.70 17.19
C HIS A 334 -6.18 30.48 18.10
#